data_AF-A0A6A6QQ68-F1
#
_entry.id   AF-A0A6A6QQ68-F1
#
_cell.length_a   1.000
_cell.length_b   1.000
_cell.length_c   1.000
_cell.angle_alpha   90.00
_cell.angle_beta   90.00
_cell.angle_gamma   90.00
#
_symmetry.space_group_name_H-M   'P 1'
#
loop_
_entity.id
_entity.type
_entity.pdbx_description
1 polymer ?
#
loop_
_entity_poly.entity_id
_entity_poly.type
_entity_poly.pdbx_seq_one_letter_code
_entity_poly.pdbx_strand_id
1 'polypeptide(L)'
;MSPRLCNTRNSITGKEAGKTHHCGHCKKKISARCFKKLHLASCTVIRSDTGRECGERFLVRSRGGCMCEGHSYHDGANKAIQMRFREMHLGTAPWEDDIPEVDEDEAGKDESEEFEKLDTIVEEEETKNGVHLTFTEGRSPFEKWNKSGAAPVTPQYREKRSPPAKDNSERKTKKQALAVTAQDLKRKK
;
A
#
# COMPACT_ATOMS: atom_id res chain seq x y z
N MET A 1 -19.12 -23.46 -9.44
CA MET A 1 -19.09 -22.07 -9.94
C MET A 1 -17.77 -21.43 -9.53
N SER A 2 -16.85 -21.25 -10.46
CA SER A 2 -15.57 -20.58 -10.16
C SER A 2 -15.85 -19.11 -9.81
N PRO A 3 -15.30 -18.58 -8.70
CA PRO A 3 -15.51 -17.17 -8.35
C PRO A 3 -15.00 -16.30 -9.50
N ARG A 4 -15.86 -15.42 -10.02
CA ARG A 4 -15.50 -14.47 -11.10
C ARG A 4 -14.37 -13.58 -10.61
N LEU A 5 -13.14 -13.97 -10.95
CA LEU A 5 -11.92 -13.25 -10.60
C LEU A 5 -11.86 -11.97 -11.42
N CYS A 6 -12.08 -10.85 -10.73
CA CYS A 6 -11.70 -9.48 -11.01
C CYS A 6 -12.11 -8.86 -12.36
N ASN A 7 -13.40 -8.64 -12.56
CA ASN A 7 -13.77 -7.34 -13.14
C ASN A 7 -13.53 -6.30 -12.04
N THR A 8 -12.74 -5.28 -12.34
CA THR A 8 -12.59 -4.04 -11.56
C THR A 8 -13.91 -3.28 -11.61
N ARG A 9 -14.99 -3.89 -11.13
CA ARG A 9 -16.27 -3.20 -10.94
C ARG A 9 -16.11 -2.19 -9.82
N ASN A 10 -16.57 -0.98 -10.09
CA ASN A 10 -16.80 0.03 -9.07
C ASN A 10 -17.74 -0.58 -8.01
N SER A 11 -17.35 -0.54 -6.73
CA SER A 11 -18.11 -1.20 -5.65
C SER A 11 -19.47 -0.56 -5.37
N ILE A 12 -19.66 0.69 -5.79
CA ILE A 12 -20.88 1.47 -5.58
C ILE A 12 -21.78 1.42 -6.82
N THR A 13 -21.22 1.74 -7.99
CA THR A 13 -22.01 1.84 -9.24
C THR A 13 -22.11 0.51 -10.00
N GLY A 14 -21.26 -0.47 -9.69
CA GLY A 14 -21.21 -1.75 -10.41
C GLY A 14 -20.64 -1.66 -11.84
N LYS A 15 -20.33 -0.45 -12.33
CA LYS A 15 -19.72 -0.23 -13.65
C LYS A 15 -18.36 -0.93 -13.72
N GLU A 16 -18.11 -1.62 -14.82
CA GLU A 16 -16.83 -2.29 -15.08
C GLU A 16 -15.78 -1.25 -15.46
N ALA A 17 -14.67 -1.17 -14.71
CA ALA A 17 -13.56 -0.34 -15.10
C ALA A 17 -12.87 -0.98 -16.32
N GLY A 18 -12.64 -0.17 -17.36
CA GLY A 18 -12.09 -0.65 -18.62
C GLY A 18 -10.61 -1.02 -18.59
N LYS A 19 -9.90 -0.79 -17.47
CA LYS A 19 -8.43 -0.85 -17.45
C LYS A 19 -7.90 -1.64 -16.24
N THR A 20 -7.02 -2.59 -16.57
CA THR A 20 -6.18 -3.46 -15.72
C THR A 20 -6.80 -4.74 -15.13
N HIS A 21 -6.29 -5.88 -15.63
CA HIS A 21 -6.60 -7.24 -15.19
C HIS A 21 -5.53 -7.81 -14.22
N HIS A 22 -4.41 -7.09 -14.03
CA HIS A 22 -3.28 -7.48 -13.20
C HIS A 22 -2.91 -6.41 -12.18
N CYS A 23 -2.40 -6.85 -11.03
CA CYS A 23 -1.86 -5.99 -9.98
C CYS A 23 -0.40 -5.62 -10.32
N GLY A 24 -0.09 -4.34 -10.45
CA GLY A 24 1.27 -3.88 -10.80
C GLY A 24 2.36 -4.33 -9.82
N HIS A 25 2.00 -4.51 -8.54
CA HIS A 25 2.95 -4.95 -7.51
C HIS A 25 3.12 -6.47 -7.46
N CYS A 26 2.03 -7.24 -7.58
CA CYS A 26 2.12 -8.71 -7.54
C CYS A 26 2.48 -9.32 -8.89
N LYS A 27 2.32 -8.56 -9.99
CA LYS A 27 2.35 -9.03 -11.38
C LYS A 27 1.43 -10.25 -11.62
N LYS A 28 0.37 -10.37 -10.80
CA LYS A 28 -0.61 -11.47 -10.79
C LYS A 28 -2.01 -10.90 -10.94
N LYS A 29 -2.99 -11.77 -11.25
CA LYS A 29 -4.42 -11.42 -11.27
C LYS A 29 -4.84 -10.81 -9.93
N ILE A 30 -5.65 -9.75 -9.99
CA ILE A 30 -6.09 -9.03 -8.79
C ILE A 30 -6.87 -9.99 -7.88
N SER A 31 -6.48 -10.04 -6.60
CA SER A 31 -7.08 -10.91 -5.59
C SER A 31 -7.42 -10.13 -4.32
N ALA A 32 -8.19 -10.73 -3.41
CA ALA A 32 -8.51 -10.12 -2.11
C ALA A 32 -7.25 -9.77 -1.28
N ARG A 33 -6.14 -10.50 -1.50
CA ARG A 33 -4.85 -10.20 -0.86
C ARG A 33 -4.27 -8.87 -1.32
N CYS A 34 -4.54 -8.44 -2.55
CA CYS A 34 -4.07 -7.14 -3.07
C CYS A 34 -4.72 -5.97 -2.31
N PHE A 35 -5.98 -6.11 -1.89
CA PHE A 35 -6.65 -5.10 -1.06
C PHE A 35 -6.12 -5.11 0.38
N LYS A 36 -5.91 -6.29 0.96
CA LYS A 36 -5.34 -6.42 2.31
C LYS A 36 -3.94 -5.81 2.43
N LYS A 37 -3.13 -5.94 1.38
CA LYS A 37 -1.79 -5.34 1.30
C LYS A 37 -1.79 -3.91 0.75
N LEU A 38 -2.95 -3.30 0.51
CA LEU A 38 -3.09 -1.97 -0.10
C LEU A 38 -2.37 -1.80 -1.45
N HIS A 39 -2.23 -2.86 -2.26
CA HIS A 39 -1.78 -2.70 -3.65
C HIS A 39 -2.87 -2.06 -4.51
N LEU A 40 -4.13 -2.31 -4.13
CA LEU A 40 -5.32 -1.67 -4.67
C LEU A 40 -6.12 -1.06 -3.54
N ALA A 41 -6.77 0.06 -3.82
CA ALA A 41 -7.70 0.74 -2.94
C ALA A 41 -8.96 1.17 -3.70
N SER A 42 -10.00 1.54 -2.96
CA SER A 42 -11.20 2.17 -3.52
C SER A 42 -11.22 3.65 -3.12
N CYS A 43 -11.55 4.52 -4.06
CA CYS A 43 -11.70 5.95 -3.79
C CYS A 43 -12.94 6.21 -2.93
N THR A 44 -12.76 6.89 -1.81
CA THR A 44 -13.80 7.25 -0.84
C THR A 44 -14.26 8.71 -0.96
N VAL A 45 -13.74 9.45 -1.94
CA VAL A 45 -14.16 10.84 -2.19
C VAL A 45 -15.63 10.84 -2.57
N ILE A 46 -16.41 11.72 -1.93
CA ILE A 46 -17.82 11.91 -2.24
C ILE A 46 -17.92 12.72 -3.52
N ARG A 47 -18.62 12.17 -4.52
CA ARG A 47 -18.83 12.91 -5.77
C ARG A 47 -19.91 13.96 -5.59
N SER A 48 -19.67 15.15 -6.14
CA SER A 48 -20.60 16.29 -6.09
C SER A 48 -21.91 16.02 -6.82
N ASP A 49 -21.89 15.19 -7.87
CA ASP A 49 -23.05 14.86 -8.70
C ASP A 49 -24.06 13.93 -8.01
N THR A 50 -23.58 12.95 -7.25
CA THR A 50 -24.39 11.87 -6.68
C THR A 50 -24.50 11.93 -5.17
N GLY A 51 -23.63 12.68 -4.50
CA GLY A 51 -23.53 12.69 -3.03
C GLY A 51 -23.10 11.35 -2.44
N ARG A 52 -22.56 10.44 -3.27
CA ARG A 52 -22.08 9.11 -2.86
C ARG A 52 -20.58 9.01 -3.02
N GLU A 53 -19.97 8.08 -2.30
CA GLU A 53 -18.56 7.74 -2.51
C GLU A 53 -18.31 7.29 -3.94
N CYS A 54 -17.16 7.67 -4.49
CA CYS A 54 -16.72 7.32 -5.82
C CYS A 54 -16.76 5.81 -6.07
N GLY A 55 -16.13 5.03 -5.20
CA GLY A 55 -16.04 3.57 -5.29
C GLY A 55 -15.18 3.05 -6.45
N GLU A 56 -14.50 3.93 -7.20
CA GLU A 56 -13.56 3.52 -8.24
C GLU A 56 -12.31 2.91 -7.61
N ARG A 57 -11.86 1.78 -8.19
CA ARG A 57 -10.67 1.08 -7.72
C ARG A 57 -9.45 1.60 -8.45
N PHE A 58 -8.38 1.86 -7.72
CA PHE A 58 -7.11 2.31 -8.28
C PHE A 58 -5.92 1.57 -7.68
N LEU A 59 -4.79 1.62 -8.37
CA LEU A 59 -3.52 1.11 -7.87
C LEU A 59 -2.90 2.16 -6.95
N VAL A 60 -2.56 1.80 -5.71
CA VAL A 60 -2.08 2.80 -4.74
C VAL A 60 -0.76 3.43 -5.17
N ARG A 61 0.08 2.70 -5.93
CA ARG A 61 1.35 3.18 -6.50
C ARG A 61 1.19 3.99 -7.81
N SER A 62 0.04 3.99 -8.47
CA SER A 62 -0.07 4.75 -9.73
C SER A 62 -0.19 6.25 -9.44
N ARG A 63 0.65 7.08 -10.10
CA ARG A 63 0.65 8.56 -9.98
C ARG A 63 -0.73 9.21 -10.15
N GLY A 64 -1.63 8.62 -10.93
CA GLY A 64 -2.94 9.23 -11.21
C GLY A 64 -4.07 8.87 -10.23
N GLY A 65 -3.88 7.91 -9.33
CA GLY A 65 -4.93 7.55 -8.37
C GLY A 65 -6.28 7.17 -8.98
N CYS A 66 -7.35 7.69 -8.37
CA CYS A 66 -8.71 7.64 -8.91
C CYS A 66 -8.80 8.55 -10.12
N MET A 67 -9.15 8.01 -11.29
CA MET A 67 -9.16 8.74 -12.57
C MET A 67 -10.44 9.56 -12.80
N CYS A 68 -11.36 9.59 -11.83
CA CYS A 68 -12.52 10.48 -11.86
C CYS A 68 -12.12 11.95 -11.76
N GLU A 69 -12.76 12.79 -12.58
CA GLU A 69 -12.60 14.25 -12.53
C GLU A 69 -12.93 14.79 -11.12
N GLY A 70 -12.06 15.68 -10.62
CA GLY A 70 -12.18 16.27 -9.29
C GLY A 70 -11.64 15.42 -8.14
N HIS A 71 -11.13 14.21 -8.39
CA HIS A 71 -10.53 13.36 -7.35
C HIS A 71 -9.00 13.44 -7.41
N SER A 72 -8.43 14.53 -6.91
CA SER A 72 -6.98 14.70 -6.84
C SER A 72 -6.31 13.53 -6.11
N TYR A 73 -5.22 13.03 -6.68
CA TYR A 73 -4.39 11.99 -6.08
C TYR A 73 -3.56 12.54 -4.91
N HIS A 74 -3.16 13.81 -4.99
CA HIS A 74 -2.27 14.45 -4.03
C HIS A 74 -2.98 15.00 -2.79
N ASP A 75 -4.31 14.90 -2.76
CA ASP A 75 -5.16 15.50 -1.72
C ASP A 75 -6.14 14.51 -1.09
N GLY A 76 -6.60 14.87 0.12
CA GLY A 76 -7.71 14.21 0.81
C GLY A 76 -7.48 12.73 1.13
N ALA A 77 -8.54 11.93 0.93
CA ALA A 77 -8.58 10.53 1.38
C ALA A 77 -7.62 9.61 0.60
N ASN A 78 -7.36 9.90 -0.68
CA ASN A 78 -6.44 9.10 -1.49
C ASN A 78 -4.99 9.24 -0.98
N LYS A 79 -4.57 10.46 -0.60
CA LYS A 79 -3.26 10.71 0.02
C LYS A 79 -3.07 9.92 1.32
N ALA A 80 -4.09 9.88 2.17
CA ALA A 80 -4.04 9.12 3.42
C ALA A 80 -3.83 7.61 3.18
N ILE A 81 -4.46 7.05 2.14
CA ILE A 81 -4.27 5.64 1.75
C ILE A 81 -2.84 5.40 1.26
N GLN A 82 -2.29 6.33 0.47
CA GLN A 82 -0.91 6.25 0.01
C GLN A 82 0.05 6.28 1.20
N MET A 83 -0.07 7.26 2.09
CA MET A 83 0.77 7.38 3.29
C MET A 83 0.76 6.09 4.13
N ARG A 84 -0.43 5.49 4.31
CA ARG A 84 -0.56 4.20 5.01
C ARG A 84 0.11 3.05 4.27
N PHE A 85 0.06 3.05 2.94
CA PHE A 85 0.80 2.08 2.12
C PHE A 85 2.32 2.29 2.27
N ARG A 86 2.80 3.54 2.32
CA ARG A 86 4.22 3.87 2.55
C ARG A 86 4.69 3.30 3.89
N GLU A 87 3.96 3.62 4.96
CA GLU A 87 4.25 3.16 6.32
C GLU A 87 4.35 1.62 6.41
N MET A 88 3.49 0.88 5.69
CA MET A 88 3.49 -0.58 5.74
C MET A 88 4.60 -1.26 4.93
N HIS A 89 5.06 -0.69 3.81
CA HIS A 89 5.95 -1.40 2.88
C HIS A 89 7.35 -0.81 2.74
N LEU A 90 7.51 0.50 2.95
CA LEU A 90 8.78 1.20 2.75
C LEU A 90 9.37 1.71 4.07
N GLY A 91 8.64 1.57 5.19
CA GLY A 91 8.98 2.27 6.43
C GLY A 91 8.87 3.79 6.25
N THR A 92 9.69 4.55 6.98
CA THR A 92 9.71 6.03 6.92
C THR A 92 10.52 6.58 5.74
N ALA A 93 10.97 5.74 4.80
CA ALA A 93 11.82 6.16 3.69
C ALA A 93 11.03 6.97 2.64
N PRO A 94 11.60 8.08 2.12
CA PRO A 94 11.02 8.85 1.01
C PRO A 94 10.87 8.01 -0.27
N TRP A 95 9.92 8.34 -1.14
CA TRP A 95 9.82 7.73 -2.48
C TRP A 95 10.88 8.34 -3.41
N GLU A 96 11.40 7.56 -4.36
CA GLU A 96 12.23 8.09 -5.46
C GLU A 96 11.53 9.23 -6.20
N ASP A 97 10.21 9.14 -6.38
CA ASP A 97 9.39 10.21 -6.98
C ASP A 97 9.27 11.47 -6.11
N ASP A 98 9.51 11.37 -4.79
CA ASP A 98 9.47 12.51 -3.86
C ASP A 98 10.88 13.10 -3.65
N ILE A 99 11.93 12.46 -4.17
CA ILE A 99 13.25 13.08 -4.25
C ILE A 99 13.06 14.19 -5.29
N PRO A 100 13.16 15.48 -4.93
CA PRO A 100 13.13 16.53 -5.92
C PRO A 100 14.16 16.14 -6.98
N GLU A 101 13.75 16.07 -8.25
CA GLU A 101 14.70 15.95 -9.36
C GLU A 101 15.66 17.09 -9.16
N VAL A 102 16.83 16.77 -8.60
CA VAL A 102 17.90 17.74 -8.42
C VAL A 102 18.30 17.99 -9.85
N ASP A 103 17.96 19.17 -10.37
CA ASP A 103 18.28 19.54 -11.74
C ASP A 103 19.79 19.30 -11.92
N GLU A 104 20.14 18.20 -12.60
CA GLU A 104 21.53 17.77 -12.80
C GLU A 104 22.33 18.81 -13.61
N ASP A 105 21.64 19.83 -14.13
CA ASP A 105 22.18 20.95 -14.89
C ASP A 105 22.84 22.06 -14.02
N GLU A 106 22.69 22.05 -12.69
CA GLU A 106 23.41 22.97 -11.77
C GLU A 106 24.61 22.31 -11.05
N ALA A 107 24.98 21.07 -11.38
CA ALA A 107 26.16 20.39 -10.83
C ALA A 107 27.45 20.68 -11.63
N GLY A 108 27.60 21.91 -12.10
CA GLY A 108 28.71 22.38 -12.92
C GLY A 108 29.62 23.37 -12.20
N LYS A 109 30.11 23.04 -11.00
CA LYS A 109 31.29 23.69 -10.39
C LYS A 109 32.02 22.72 -9.47
N ASP A 110 32.91 21.98 -10.11
CA ASP A 110 34.23 21.54 -9.65
C ASP A 110 34.68 22.16 -8.31
N GLU A 111 34.45 21.42 -7.22
CA GLU A 111 35.39 21.36 -6.11
C GLU A 111 35.68 19.89 -5.85
N SER A 112 36.76 19.42 -6.45
CA SER A 112 37.42 18.16 -6.15
C SER A 112 37.81 18.11 -4.67
N GLU A 113 36.87 17.74 -3.80
CA GLU A 113 37.19 17.25 -2.46
C GLU A 113 37.84 15.86 -2.63
N GLU A 114 39.12 15.85 -2.31
CA GLU A 114 40.04 14.74 -2.18
C GLU A 114 39.39 13.59 -1.40
N PHE A 115 38.76 12.66 -2.14
CA PHE A 115 38.21 11.44 -1.57
C PHE A 115 39.40 10.57 -1.14
N GLU A 116 39.78 10.65 0.14
CA GLU A 116 40.82 9.83 0.74
C GLU A 116 40.56 8.36 0.41
N LYS A 117 41.50 7.83 -0.37
CA LYS A 117 41.54 6.43 -0.80
C LYS A 117 41.60 5.56 0.44
N LEU A 118 40.49 4.91 0.81
CA LEU A 118 40.47 3.92 1.89
C LEU A 118 41.29 2.71 1.45
N ASP A 119 42.53 2.63 1.91
CA ASP A 119 43.39 1.47 1.69
C ASP A 119 42.79 0.26 2.42
N THR A 120 42.20 -0.63 1.63
CA THR A 120 41.68 -1.91 2.12
C THR A 120 42.87 -2.87 2.22
N ILE A 121 43.32 -3.15 3.44
CA ILE A 121 44.40 -4.11 3.70
C ILE A 121 43.78 -5.51 3.68
N VAL A 122 44.16 -6.32 2.69
CA VAL A 122 43.82 -7.75 2.62
C VAL A 122 45.06 -8.52 3.03
N GLU A 123 45.01 -9.20 4.17
CA GLU A 123 46.07 -10.10 4.62
C GLU A 123 45.73 -11.53 4.16
N GLU A 124 46.61 -12.12 3.35
CA GLU A 124 46.49 -13.50 2.87
C GLU A 124 47.44 -14.40 3.66
N GLU A 125 46.91 -15.37 4.41
CA GLU A 125 47.72 -16.44 5.02
C GLU A 125 47.52 -17.76 4.26
N GLU A 126 48.63 -18.31 3.74
CA GLU A 126 48.65 -19.64 3.14
C GLU A 126 48.74 -20.71 4.23
N THR A 127 47.68 -21.49 4.39
CA THR A 127 47.68 -22.66 5.28
C THR A 127 47.83 -23.94 4.47
N LYS A 128 48.28 -25.04 5.11
CA LYS A 128 48.44 -26.36 4.47
C LYS A 128 47.16 -26.93 3.83
N ASN A 129 46.00 -26.33 4.10
CA ASN A 129 44.70 -26.74 3.59
C ASN A 129 44.09 -25.74 2.57
N GLY A 130 44.82 -24.69 2.16
CA GLY A 130 44.37 -23.66 1.22
C GLY A 130 44.58 -22.23 1.73
N VAL A 131 44.26 -21.25 0.89
CA VAL A 131 44.37 -19.82 1.19
C VAL A 131 43.18 -19.39 2.04
N HIS A 132 43.45 -18.85 3.23
CA HIS A 132 42.43 -18.31 4.12
C HIS A 132 42.49 -16.78 4.09
N LEU A 133 41.50 -16.15 3.46
CA LEU A 133 41.39 -14.69 3.39
C LEU A 133 40.67 -14.16 4.63
N THR A 134 41.35 -13.36 5.44
CA THR A 134 40.73 -12.65 6.57
C THR A 134 40.53 -11.19 6.23
N PHE A 135 39.27 -10.78 6.10
CA PHE A 135 38.90 -9.37 5.94
C PHE A 135 38.74 -8.75 7.33
N THR A 136 39.75 -8.04 7.80
CA THR A 136 39.59 -7.18 8.99
C THR A 136 38.96 -5.87 8.54
N GLU A 137 37.67 -5.68 8.82
CA GLU A 137 37.00 -4.38 8.65
C GLU A 137 37.77 -3.34 9.47
N GLY A 138 38.42 -2.39 8.77
CA GLY A 138 39.01 -1.23 9.41
C GLY A 138 37.96 -0.53 10.24
N ARG A 139 38.19 -0.39 11.55
CA ARG A 139 37.31 0.36 12.45
C ARG A 139 37.10 1.75 11.88
N SER A 140 35.86 2.04 11.53
CA SER A 140 35.43 3.37 11.09
C SER A 140 35.81 4.42 12.15
N PRO A 141 36.41 5.57 11.78
CA PRO A 141 36.70 6.66 12.71
C PRO A 141 35.46 7.25 13.40
N PHE A 142 34.26 6.91 12.92
CA PHE A 142 32.97 7.41 13.41
C PHE A 142 32.32 6.57 14.52
N GLU A 143 33.04 5.62 15.14
CA GLU A 143 32.56 4.79 16.26
C GLU A 143 32.38 5.55 17.60
N LYS A 144 32.03 6.84 17.55
CA LYS A 144 31.64 7.68 18.69
C LYS A 144 30.27 8.30 18.48
N TRP A 145 29.24 7.48 18.28
CA TRP A 145 27.86 7.89 18.56
C TRP A 145 27.30 7.10 19.74
N ASN A 146 27.61 7.62 20.92
CA ASN A 146 26.85 7.56 22.18
C ASN A 146 25.88 6.37 22.39
N LYS A 147 26.40 5.34 23.08
CA LYS A 147 25.63 4.47 23.98
C LYS A 147 25.14 5.30 25.18
N SER A 148 24.09 6.09 25.03
CA SER A 148 23.23 6.45 26.17
C SER A 148 21.97 5.61 26.07
N GLY A 149 22.01 4.48 26.79
CA GLY A 149 20.94 3.51 26.88
C GLY A 149 19.66 4.16 27.41
N ALA A 150 18.68 4.30 26.53
CA ALA A 150 17.28 4.35 26.89
C ALA A 150 16.64 3.16 26.17
N ALA A 151 16.43 2.07 26.88
CA ALA A 151 15.69 0.94 26.36
C ALA A 151 14.31 1.43 25.89
N PRO A 152 13.85 1.09 24.67
CA PRO A 152 12.52 1.46 24.23
C PRO A 152 11.51 0.81 25.19
N VAL A 153 10.76 1.64 25.90
CA VAL A 153 9.63 1.21 26.73
C VAL A 153 8.66 0.49 25.81
N THR A 154 8.58 -0.84 25.93
CA THR A 154 7.60 -1.66 25.22
C THR A 154 6.20 -1.12 25.53
N PRO A 155 5.42 -0.67 24.54
CA PRO A 155 4.07 -0.21 24.78
C PRO A 155 3.24 -1.38 25.31
N GLN A 156 2.71 -1.25 26.52
CA GLN A 156 1.77 -2.22 27.06
C GLN A 156 0.52 -2.24 26.18
N TYR A 157 0.36 -3.34 25.43
CA TYR A 157 -0.79 -3.60 24.59
C TYR A 157 -2.02 -3.78 25.48
N ARG A 158 -2.81 -2.71 25.63
CA ARG A 158 -4.09 -2.75 26.34
C ARG A 158 -5.08 -3.50 25.46
N GLU A 159 -5.39 -4.74 25.83
CA GLU A 159 -6.40 -5.57 25.15
C GLU A 159 -7.74 -4.81 25.10
N LYS A 160 -8.08 -4.28 23.92
CA LYS A 160 -9.40 -3.71 23.66
C LYS A 160 -10.40 -4.86 23.63
N ARG A 161 -11.14 -5.03 24.74
CA ARG A 161 -12.32 -5.90 24.82
C ARG A 161 -13.25 -5.55 23.67
N SER A 162 -13.47 -6.52 22.78
CA SER A 162 -14.39 -6.35 21.65
C SER A 162 -15.82 -6.28 22.18
N PRO A 163 -16.66 -5.35 21.70
CA PRO A 163 -18.06 -5.31 22.08
C PRO A 163 -18.78 -6.60 21.61
N PRO A 164 -19.76 -7.10 22.37
CA PRO A 164 -20.51 -8.29 22.00
C PRO A 164 -21.26 -8.08 20.68
N ALA A 165 -21.30 -9.12 19.84
CA ALA A 165 -21.98 -9.11 18.56
C ALA A 165 -23.48 -8.83 18.77
N LYS A 166 -23.99 -7.76 18.13
CA LYS A 166 -25.43 -7.47 18.09
C LYS A 166 -26.10 -8.52 17.21
N ASP A 167 -26.95 -9.33 17.84
CA ASP A 167 -27.82 -10.30 17.17
C ASP A 167 -28.81 -9.55 16.26
N ASN A 168 -28.85 -9.93 14.98
CA ASN A 168 -29.69 -9.33 13.93
C ASN A 168 -30.76 -10.32 13.44
N SER A 169 -31.15 -11.29 14.28
CA SER A 169 -32.08 -12.37 13.93
C SER A 169 -33.49 -11.91 13.54
N GLU A 170 -33.91 -10.68 13.85
CA GLU A 170 -35.30 -10.23 13.62
C GLU A 170 -35.62 -9.69 12.22
N ARG A 171 -34.64 -9.46 11.33
CA ARG A 171 -34.91 -8.73 10.06
C ARG A 171 -35.42 -9.57 8.88
N LYS A 172 -35.71 -10.86 9.08
CA LYS A 172 -36.00 -11.79 7.97
C LYS A 172 -37.48 -12.02 7.60
N THR A 173 -38.45 -11.54 8.37
CA THR A 173 -39.86 -11.96 8.15
C THR A 173 -40.69 -11.04 7.24
N LYS A 174 -40.26 -9.81 6.95
CA LYS A 174 -41.15 -8.85 6.26
C LYS A 174 -41.16 -8.91 4.72
N LYS A 175 -40.25 -9.66 4.07
CA LYS A 175 -40.17 -9.71 2.59
C LYS A 175 -40.93 -10.88 1.94
N GLN A 176 -41.42 -11.86 2.70
CA GLN A 176 -42.18 -12.98 2.13
C GLN A 176 -43.69 -12.73 2.06
N ALA A 177 -44.22 -11.71 2.74
CA ALA A 177 -45.66 -11.41 2.72
C ALA A 177 -46.15 -10.67 1.46
N LEU A 178 -45.26 -10.15 0.61
CA LEU A 178 -45.64 -9.38 -0.60
C LEU A 178 -45.56 -10.18 -1.91
N ALA A 179 -45.16 -11.45 -1.88
CA ALA A 179 -45.03 -12.28 -3.09
C ALA A 179 -46.29 -13.09 -3.42
N VAL A 180 -47.27 -13.18 -2.51
CA VAL A 180 -48.45 -14.04 -2.68
C VAL A 180 -49.61 -13.34 -3.42
N THR A 181 -49.63 -12.01 -3.51
CA THR A 181 -50.75 -11.27 -4.12
C THR A 181 -50.65 -11.08 -5.64
N ALA A 182 -49.53 -11.42 -6.27
CA ALA A 182 -49.31 -11.16 -7.71
C ALA A 182 -49.65 -12.34 -8.65
N GLN A 183 -49.90 -13.54 -8.12
CA GLN A 183 -50.17 -14.72 -8.96
C GLN A 183 -51.65 -14.91 -9.29
N ASP A 184 -52.58 -14.21 -8.62
CA ASP A 184 -54.02 -14.46 -8.79
C ASP A 184 -54.71 -13.65 -9.90
N LEU A 185 -54.00 -12.68 -10.51
CA LEU A 185 -54.55 -11.84 -11.58
C LEU A 185 -54.35 -12.41 -13.00
N LYS A 186 -53.65 -13.54 -13.16
CA LYS A 186 -53.39 -14.15 -14.47
C LYS A 186 -54.35 -15.28 -14.85
N ARG A 187 -55.33 -15.63 -14.01
CA ARG A 187 -56.26 -16.75 -14.26
C ARG A 187 -57.63 -16.36 -14.82
N LYS A 188 -57.85 -15.08 -15.13
CA LYS A 188 -59.07 -14.59 -15.79
C LYS A 188 -58.73 -13.98 -17.14
N LYS A 189 -58.43 -14.82 -18.13
CA LYS A 189 -58.53 -14.50 -19.56
C LYS A 189 -58.67 -15.81 -20.33
#